data_AF-B0PAS0-F1
#
_entry.id   AF-B0PAS0-F1
#
_cell.length_a   1.000
_cell.length_b   1.000
_cell.length_c   1.000
_cell.angle_alpha   90.00
_cell.angle_beta   90.00
_cell.angle_gamma   90.00
#
_symmetry.space_group_name_H-M   'P 1'
#
loop_
_entity.id
_entity.type
_entity.pdbx_description
1 polymer ?
#
loop_
_entity_poly.entity_id
_entity_poly.type
_entity_poly.pdbx_seq_one_letter_code
_entity_poly.pdbx_strand_id
1 'polypeptide(L)'
;MQDNLIAAIQYRDPNTKEIKILPAIPGKSAYKSAVQGGFTGDEADFNQILADLMPKTEIEEKLNAKADTVALNTLKNDYYTGTIISEFSSPRQFPHAGLYHILAMTEEVNQHLEDPSFAMTDYNVGDYYAQLLTSFTDANGGCMYGTLIVTSPRLAKKVWVGRVWEYEIKEWVLLAHASAPQQYDMTLYGGLLGRAKYSKDQFGMVWLDINVHISETEDKITHNFLVSHLPEGFRPKDNTLIPVWVGKGEKDNTKMIGNIIVYADGGIWFYIGDGLTARSFATQCGFYI
;
A
#
# COMPACT_ATOMS: atom_id res chain seq x y z
N MET A 1 -19.91 -56.34 44.59
CA MET A 1 -18.83 -56.34 43.58
C MET A 1 -19.42 -55.68 42.35
N GLN A 2 -19.09 -54.42 42.08
CA GLN A 2 -19.71 -53.63 41.02
C GLN A 2 -18.74 -53.59 39.84
N ASP A 3 -19.12 -54.19 38.71
CA ASP A 3 -18.33 -54.12 37.49
C ASP A 3 -18.48 -52.73 36.86
N ASN A 4 -17.35 -52.07 36.56
CA ASN A 4 -17.35 -50.77 35.92
C ASN A 4 -17.70 -50.93 34.43
N LEU A 5 -18.74 -50.20 34.02
CA LEU A 5 -19.27 -50.16 32.66
C LEU A 5 -18.31 -49.40 31.74
N ILE A 6 -17.80 -50.04 30.68
CA ILE A 6 -17.08 -49.33 29.60
C ILE A 6 -18.12 -48.52 28.82
N ALA A 7 -18.01 -47.19 28.89
CA ALA A 7 -18.95 -46.17 28.43
C ALA A 7 -20.05 -46.62 27.44
N ALA A 8 -21.31 -46.38 27.81
CA ALA A 8 -22.46 -46.63 26.95
C ALA A 8 -22.42 -45.68 25.73
N ILE A 9 -22.44 -46.23 24.53
CA ILE A 9 -22.53 -45.43 23.30
C ILE A 9 -24.00 -45.12 23.04
N GLN A 10 -24.33 -43.83 23.03
CA GLN A 10 -25.63 -43.35 22.54
C GLN A 10 -25.54 -43.15 21.04
N TYR A 11 -26.46 -43.74 20.29
CA TYR A 11 -26.58 -43.52 18.86
C TYR A 11 -28.04 -43.28 18.47
N ARG A 12 -28.27 -42.52 17.41
CA ARG A 12 -29.61 -42.25 16.89
C ARG A 12 -29.96 -43.30 15.84
N ASP A 13 -31.04 -44.04 16.05
CA ASP A 13 -31.48 -45.09 15.12
C ASP A 13 -31.82 -44.44 13.77
N PRO A 14 -31.19 -44.88 12.66
CA PRO A 14 -31.35 -44.20 11.38
C PRO A 14 -32.76 -44.31 10.80
N ASN A 15 -33.53 -45.34 11.19
CA ASN A 15 -34.88 -45.61 10.70
C ASN A 15 -35.95 -45.00 11.60
N THR A 16 -35.81 -45.10 12.92
CA THR A 16 -36.82 -44.59 13.87
C THR A 16 -36.51 -43.21 14.42
N LYS A 17 -35.29 -42.70 14.23
CA LYS A 17 -34.77 -41.41 14.72
C LYS A 17 -34.73 -41.24 16.25
N GLU A 18 -35.07 -42.27 17.01
CA GLU A 18 -34.94 -42.28 18.47
C GLU A 18 -33.48 -42.45 18.90
N ILE A 19 -33.12 -41.87 20.04
CA ILE A 19 -31.80 -42.09 20.66
C ILE A 19 -31.85 -43.41 21.41
N LYS A 20 -31.03 -44.38 20.97
CA LYS A 20 -30.86 -45.68 21.63
C LYS A 20 -29.50 -45.72 22.34
N ILE A 21 -29.48 -46.37 23.50
CA ILE A 21 -28.27 -46.57 24.29
C ILE A 21 -27.85 -48.04 24.12
N LEU A 22 -26.66 -48.29 23.57
CA LEU A 22 -26.08 -49.63 23.68
C LEU A 22 -25.63 -49.82 25.14
N PRO A 23 -26.12 -50.86 25.84
CA PRO A 23 -25.66 -51.11 27.19
C PRO A 23 -24.15 -51.34 27.14
N ALA A 24 -23.44 -50.68 28.05
CA ALA A 24 -22.02 -50.89 28.23
C ALA A 24 -21.76 -52.38 28.49
N ILE A 25 -20.93 -53.00 27.66
CA ILE A 25 -20.55 -54.40 27.83
C ILE A 25 -19.72 -54.48 29.12
N PRO A 26 -19.99 -55.43 30.03
CA PRO A 26 -19.15 -55.65 31.20
C PRO A 26 -17.71 -55.95 30.75
N GLY A 27 -16.82 -54.99 30.93
CA GLY A 27 -15.42 -55.10 30.61
C GLY A 27 -14.58 -55.11 31.89
N LYS A 28 -13.49 -55.87 31.90
CA LYS A 28 -12.52 -55.79 32.98
C LYS A 28 -11.91 -54.38 32.98
N SER A 29 -11.76 -53.77 34.16
CA SER A 29 -11.01 -52.52 34.27
C SER A 29 -9.56 -52.72 33.78
N ALA A 30 -8.88 -51.62 33.45
CA ALA A 30 -7.47 -51.68 33.05
C ALA A 30 -6.62 -52.40 34.11
N TYR A 31 -6.85 -52.10 35.39
CA TYR A 31 -6.24 -52.82 36.52
C TYR A 31 -6.60 -54.31 36.54
N LYS A 32 -7.89 -54.68 36.46
CA LYS A 32 -8.30 -56.11 36.44
C LYS A 32 -7.71 -56.88 35.25
N SER A 33 -7.55 -56.22 34.10
CA SER A 33 -6.91 -56.79 32.92
C SER A 33 -5.40 -56.95 33.10
N ALA A 34 -4.75 -55.99 33.75
CA ALA A 34 -3.33 -56.07 34.10
C ALA A 34 -3.05 -57.18 35.12
N VAL A 35 -3.88 -57.33 36.16
CA VAL A 35 -3.79 -58.42 37.14
C VAL A 35 -3.95 -59.77 36.46
N GLN A 36 -4.89 -59.90 35.54
CA GLN A 36 -5.02 -61.12 34.73
C GLN A 36 -3.80 -61.39 33.85
N GLY A 37 -3.14 -60.33 33.35
CA GLY A 37 -1.89 -60.40 32.60
C GLY A 37 -0.64 -60.67 33.45
N GLY A 38 -0.79 -60.88 34.76
CA GLY A 38 0.30 -61.22 35.67
C GLY A 38 0.81 -60.05 36.54
N PHE A 39 0.12 -58.91 36.55
CA PHE A 39 0.41 -57.84 37.52
C PHE A 39 0.04 -58.30 38.94
N THR A 40 0.95 -58.10 39.90
CA THR A 40 0.82 -58.60 41.28
C THR A 40 0.68 -57.49 42.33
N GLY A 41 0.77 -56.22 41.93
CA GLY A 41 0.52 -55.07 42.81
C GLY A 41 -0.96 -54.80 43.01
N ASP A 42 -1.28 -53.94 43.97
CA ASP A 42 -2.64 -53.48 44.20
C ASP A 42 -3.06 -52.38 43.20
N GLU A 43 -4.31 -51.92 43.29
CA GLU A 43 -4.82 -50.90 42.36
C GLU A 43 -4.13 -49.54 42.54
N ALA A 44 -3.61 -49.25 43.73
CA ALA A 44 -2.83 -48.04 43.98
C ALA A 44 -1.45 -48.14 43.30
N ASP A 45 -0.79 -49.29 43.40
CA ASP A 45 0.47 -49.57 42.70
C ASP A 45 0.30 -49.43 41.18
N PHE A 46 -0.79 -49.96 40.63
CA PHE A 46 -1.09 -49.85 39.20
C PHE A 46 -1.29 -48.39 38.76
N ASN A 47 -2.03 -47.61 39.54
CA ASN A 47 -2.25 -46.19 39.25
C ASN A 47 -0.96 -45.37 39.37
N GLN A 48 -0.08 -45.72 40.31
CA GLN A 48 1.22 -45.08 40.46
C GLN A 48 2.12 -45.37 39.25
N ILE A 49 2.16 -46.62 38.77
CA ILE A 49 2.93 -46.99 37.56
C ILE A 49 2.42 -46.24 36.34
N LEU A 50 1.09 -46.08 36.20
CA LEU A 50 0.52 -45.28 35.10
C LEU A 50 0.93 -43.80 35.19
N ALA A 51 0.98 -43.25 36.40
CA ALA A 51 1.44 -41.88 36.63
C ALA A 51 2.95 -41.71 36.34
N ASP A 52 3.74 -42.75 36.59
CA ASP A 52 5.19 -42.73 36.35
C ASP A 52 5.55 -42.97 34.87
N LEU A 53 4.77 -43.80 34.15
CA LEU A 53 4.95 -44.07 32.71
C LEU A 53 4.62 -42.86 31.82
N MET A 54 3.74 -41.98 32.30
CA MET A 54 3.41 -40.72 31.65
C MET A 54 3.31 -39.62 32.71
N PRO A 55 4.45 -39.06 33.14
CA PRO A 55 4.44 -37.99 34.12
C PRO A 55 3.59 -36.86 33.57
N LYS A 56 2.58 -36.44 34.35
CA LYS A 56 1.71 -35.30 34.01
C LYS A 56 2.54 -34.09 33.59
N THR A 57 3.68 -33.89 34.24
CA THR A 57 4.68 -32.85 33.96
C THR A 57 5.25 -32.93 32.53
N GLU A 58 5.56 -34.11 32.02
CA GLU A 58 6.13 -34.30 30.68
C GLU A 58 5.05 -34.09 29.58
N ILE A 59 3.79 -34.41 29.88
CA ILE A 59 2.65 -34.09 29.01
C ILE A 59 2.42 -32.58 28.97
N GLU A 60 2.46 -31.92 30.12
CA GLU A 60 2.35 -30.46 30.24
C GLU A 60 3.50 -29.75 29.51
N GLU A 61 4.73 -30.26 29.60
CA GLU A 61 5.88 -29.75 28.84
C GLU A 61 5.67 -29.90 27.32
N LYS A 62 5.21 -31.05 26.83
CA LYS A 62 4.93 -31.28 25.40
C LYS A 62 3.73 -30.47 24.88
N LEU A 63 2.74 -30.20 25.73
CA LEU A 63 1.63 -29.29 25.43
C LEU A 63 2.09 -27.84 25.40
N ASN A 64 2.97 -27.43 26.30
CA ASN A 64 3.56 -26.10 26.31
C ASN A 64 4.49 -25.86 25.13
N ALA A 65 5.15 -26.90 24.60
CA ALA A 65 5.87 -26.82 23.32
C ALA A 65 4.93 -26.54 22.11
N LYS A 66 3.61 -26.78 22.23
CA LYS A 66 2.61 -26.31 21.24
C LYS A 66 2.28 -24.81 21.36
N ALA A 67 2.91 -24.06 22.27
CA ALA A 67 2.77 -22.60 22.33
C ALA A 67 3.08 -21.93 20.98
N ASP A 68 3.91 -22.54 20.13
CA ASP A 68 4.15 -22.13 18.73
C ASP A 68 2.87 -22.08 17.88
N THR A 69 1.88 -22.93 18.17
CA THR A 69 0.58 -22.91 17.46
C THR A 69 -0.28 -21.73 17.91
N VAL A 70 -0.21 -21.36 19.19
CA VAL A 70 -0.93 -20.19 19.72
C VAL A 70 -0.32 -18.91 19.15
N ALA A 71 1.01 -18.77 19.19
CA ALA A 71 1.72 -17.63 18.60
C ALA A 71 1.43 -17.52 17.10
N LEU A 72 1.45 -18.63 16.35
CA LEU A 72 1.10 -18.65 14.94
C LEU A 72 -0.36 -18.25 14.68
N ASN A 73 -1.30 -18.68 15.52
CA ASN A 73 -2.71 -18.34 15.39
C ASN A 73 -2.96 -16.87 15.73
N THR A 74 -2.27 -16.33 16.73
CA THR A 74 -2.29 -14.89 17.05
C THR A 74 -1.76 -14.07 15.87
N LEU A 75 -0.58 -14.41 15.34
CA LEU A 75 0.00 -13.73 14.17
C LEU A 75 -0.92 -13.80 12.93
N LYS A 76 -1.57 -14.95 12.69
CA LYS A 76 -2.55 -15.09 11.62
C LYS A 76 -3.76 -14.19 11.86
N ASN A 77 -4.32 -14.20 13.07
CA ASN A 77 -5.45 -13.34 13.40
C ASN A 77 -5.08 -11.87 13.24
N ASP A 78 -3.96 -11.42 13.78
CA ASP A 78 -3.46 -10.05 13.63
C ASP A 78 -3.27 -9.66 12.16
N TYR A 79 -2.78 -10.58 11.32
CA TYR A 79 -2.68 -10.35 9.89
C TYR A 79 -4.04 -10.19 9.18
N TYR A 80 -5.11 -10.82 9.66
CA TYR A 80 -6.44 -10.73 9.03
C TYR A 80 -7.36 -9.69 9.66
N THR A 81 -7.26 -9.44 10.96
CA THR A 81 -8.11 -8.49 11.70
C THR A 81 -7.42 -7.15 11.96
N GLY A 82 -6.09 -7.11 11.87
CA GLY A 82 -5.28 -5.96 12.23
C GLY A 82 -5.09 -5.84 13.75
N THR A 83 -3.88 -5.50 14.18
CA THR A 83 -3.62 -5.10 15.57
C THR A 83 -3.99 -3.64 15.77
N ILE A 84 -4.68 -3.31 16.86
CA ILE A 84 -5.10 -1.93 17.16
C ILE A 84 -4.00 -1.20 17.91
N ILE A 85 -3.62 -0.03 17.39
CA ILE A 85 -2.77 0.95 18.09
C ILE A 85 -3.62 2.19 18.34
N SER A 86 -3.88 2.50 19.62
CA SER A 86 -4.72 3.64 19.98
C SER A 86 -4.09 4.98 19.59
N GLU A 87 -2.79 5.11 19.82
CA GLU A 87 -2.03 6.32 19.54
C GLU A 87 -0.63 5.93 19.09
N PHE A 88 -0.31 6.17 17.82
CA PHE A 88 0.98 5.86 17.23
C PHE A 88 1.94 7.04 17.34
N SER A 89 3.08 6.80 17.97
CA SER A 89 4.16 7.76 18.17
C SER A 89 5.52 7.19 17.79
N SER A 90 5.67 5.86 17.73
CA SER A 90 6.94 5.24 17.37
C SER A 90 6.78 3.84 16.78
N PRO A 91 7.60 3.47 15.78
CA PRO A 91 7.75 2.09 15.29
C PRO A 91 8.00 1.03 16.36
N ARG A 92 8.43 1.40 17.58
CA ARG A 92 8.52 0.49 18.73
C ARG A 92 7.20 -0.20 19.09
N GLN A 93 6.07 0.42 18.71
CA GLN A 93 4.74 -0.10 18.98
C GLN A 93 4.31 -1.22 18.00
N PHE A 94 5.10 -1.51 16.97
CA PHE A 94 4.83 -2.60 16.03
C PHE A 94 5.55 -3.88 16.46
N PRO A 95 4.87 -4.86 17.08
CA PRO A 95 5.51 -6.09 17.55
C PRO A 95 6.04 -6.99 16.42
N HIS A 96 5.49 -6.90 15.21
CA HIS A 96 5.88 -7.71 14.06
C HIS A 96 5.43 -7.08 12.72
N ALA A 97 5.87 -7.61 11.58
CA ALA A 97 5.25 -7.29 10.29
C ALA A 97 3.77 -7.71 10.26
N GLY A 98 2.90 -6.93 9.62
CA GLY A 98 1.46 -7.22 9.62
C GLY A 98 0.57 -6.00 9.38
N LEU A 99 -0.74 -6.23 9.51
CA LEU A 99 -1.78 -5.21 9.40
C LEU A 99 -2.04 -4.55 10.76
N TYR A 100 -2.31 -3.25 10.72
CA TYR A 100 -2.56 -2.42 11.89
C TYR A 100 -3.71 -1.46 11.65
N HIS A 101 -4.55 -1.28 12.67
CA HIS A 101 -5.53 -0.19 12.75
C HIS A 101 -5.03 0.84 13.76
N ILE A 102 -4.63 2.01 13.28
CA ILE A 102 -4.07 3.07 14.10
C ILE A 102 -5.15 4.14 14.26
N LEU A 103 -5.68 4.32 15.47
CA LEU A 103 -6.80 5.24 15.70
C LEU A 103 -6.37 6.71 15.58
N ALA A 104 -5.18 7.04 16.07
CA ALA A 104 -4.58 8.36 15.97
C ALA A 104 -3.05 8.26 15.82
N MET A 105 -2.44 9.26 15.19
CA MET A 105 -1.00 9.47 15.23
C MET A 105 -0.70 10.78 15.94
N THR A 106 0.47 10.84 16.55
CA THR A 106 0.99 12.00 17.27
C THR A 106 2.03 12.72 16.42
N GLU A 107 2.49 13.90 16.84
CA GLU A 107 3.49 14.66 16.07
C GLU A 107 4.87 13.98 16.06
N GLU A 108 5.10 13.06 17.01
CA GLU A 108 6.29 12.24 17.19
C GLU A 108 6.68 11.46 15.93
N VAL A 109 5.70 11.10 15.10
CA VAL A 109 5.95 10.41 13.82
C VAL A 109 6.75 11.26 12.82
N ASN A 110 6.90 12.56 13.07
CA ASN A 110 7.67 13.51 12.26
C ASN A 110 8.89 14.11 13.02
N GLN A 111 9.15 13.73 14.28
CA GLN A 111 10.18 14.40 15.09
C GLN A 111 11.63 14.09 14.67
N HIS A 112 11.87 12.95 14.01
CA HIS A 112 13.22 12.43 13.74
C HIS A 112 13.53 12.23 12.25
N LEU A 113 12.90 13.04 11.39
CA LEU A 113 13.10 12.99 9.94
C LEU A 113 14.52 13.41 9.55
N GLU A 114 15.05 12.83 8.47
CA GLU A 114 16.33 13.28 7.87
C GLU A 114 16.22 14.67 7.26
N ASP A 115 15.06 15.00 6.69
CA ASP A 115 14.70 16.31 6.15
C ASP A 115 13.26 16.64 6.57
N PRO A 116 12.98 17.83 7.14
CA PRO A 116 11.63 18.24 7.52
C PRO A 116 10.61 18.26 6.36
N SER A 117 11.08 18.37 5.10
CA SER A 117 10.23 18.30 3.92
C SER A 117 9.61 16.91 3.69
N PHE A 118 10.14 15.87 4.33
CA PHE A 118 9.60 14.50 4.31
C PHE A 118 8.57 14.24 5.42
N ALA A 119 7.94 15.28 5.96
CA ALA A 119 6.92 15.13 6.99
C ALA A 119 5.60 14.60 6.41
N MET A 120 4.97 13.67 7.13
CA MET A 120 3.59 13.30 6.87
C MET A 120 2.69 14.43 7.36
N THR A 121 2.12 15.19 6.42
CA THR A 121 1.25 16.34 6.74
C THR A 121 -0.13 15.94 7.23
N ASP A 122 -0.56 14.70 6.95
CA ASP A 122 -1.90 14.20 7.25
C ASP A 122 -1.96 13.36 8.54
N TYR A 123 -0.98 13.45 9.45
CA TYR A 123 -0.87 12.58 10.65
C TYR A 123 -1.99 12.78 11.69
N ASN A 124 -2.71 13.90 11.63
CA ASN A 124 -3.75 14.28 12.60
C ASN A 124 -5.19 13.95 12.17
N VAL A 125 -5.37 13.31 11.00
CA VAL A 125 -6.69 12.94 10.45
C VAL A 125 -7.36 11.79 11.21
N GLY A 126 -6.57 10.85 11.73
CA GLY A 126 -7.03 9.68 12.46
C GLY A 126 -7.57 8.55 11.58
N ASP A 127 -7.88 7.42 12.22
CA ASP A 127 -8.47 6.22 11.61
C ASP A 127 -7.63 5.71 10.41
N TYR A 128 -6.40 5.29 10.69
CA TYR A 128 -5.47 4.81 9.68
C TYR A 128 -5.43 3.29 9.63
N TYR A 129 -5.27 2.77 8.42
CA TYR A 129 -4.99 1.37 8.15
C TYR A 129 -3.59 1.27 7.60
N ALA A 130 -2.74 0.53 8.31
CA ALA A 130 -1.34 0.42 8.00
C ALA A 130 -0.91 -1.02 7.78
N GLN A 131 0.06 -1.21 6.89
CA GLN A 131 0.75 -2.47 6.68
C GLN A 131 2.23 -2.24 6.91
N LEU A 132 2.79 -2.93 7.89
CA LEU A 132 4.23 -3.05 8.03
C LEU A 132 4.70 -4.23 7.17
N LEU A 133 5.50 -3.96 6.14
CA LEU A 133 5.94 -4.98 5.18
C LEU A 133 7.00 -5.92 5.76
N THR A 134 7.92 -5.36 6.54
CA THR A 134 9.01 -6.07 7.19
C THR A 134 9.24 -5.48 8.57
N SER A 135 9.63 -6.32 9.52
CA SER A 135 10.10 -5.88 10.82
C SER A 135 11.38 -6.62 11.17
N PHE A 136 12.48 -5.89 11.28
CA PHE A 136 13.66 -6.37 11.99
C PHE A 136 13.60 -5.85 13.41
N THR A 137 13.81 -6.74 14.39
CA THR A 137 13.71 -6.41 15.81
C THR A 137 14.94 -6.93 16.56
N ASP A 138 15.27 -6.31 17.69
CA ASP A 138 16.22 -6.84 18.65
C ASP A 138 15.47 -7.63 19.75
N ALA A 139 16.16 -8.01 20.82
CA ALA A 139 15.57 -8.78 21.92
C ALA A 139 14.44 -8.05 22.67
N ASN A 140 14.20 -6.75 22.42
CA ASN A 140 13.28 -5.92 23.19
C ASN A 140 11.95 -5.62 22.45
N GLY A 141 11.76 -6.16 21.24
CA GLY A 141 10.54 -5.99 20.45
C GLY A 141 10.44 -4.65 19.72
N GLY A 142 9.38 -4.49 18.93
CA GLY A 142 9.19 -3.32 18.07
C GLY A 142 9.84 -3.44 16.69
N CYS A 143 9.64 -2.45 15.82
CA CYS A 143 10.24 -2.41 14.49
C CYS A 143 11.47 -1.47 14.47
N MET A 144 12.66 -2.05 14.35
CA MET A 144 13.92 -1.31 14.21
C MET A 144 14.13 -0.85 12.76
N TYR A 145 13.89 -1.73 11.79
CA TYR A 145 14.02 -1.45 10.37
C TYR A 145 12.82 -2.01 9.61
N GLY A 146 12.26 -1.22 8.69
CA GLY A 146 11.11 -1.64 7.91
C GLY A 146 10.50 -0.56 7.04
N THR A 147 9.42 -0.93 6.36
CA THR A 147 8.63 -0.01 5.51
C THR A 147 7.17 -0.10 5.91
N LEU A 148 6.60 1.03 6.30
CA LEU A 148 5.22 1.16 6.73
C LEU A 148 4.41 1.82 5.61
N ILE A 149 3.37 1.14 5.13
CA ILE A 149 2.39 1.74 4.22
C ILE A 149 1.20 2.17 5.06
N VAL A 150 0.72 3.40 4.88
CA VAL A 150 -0.38 3.99 5.65
C VAL A 150 -1.43 4.57 4.71
N THR A 151 -2.68 4.22 4.98
CA THR A 151 -3.88 4.76 4.31
C THR A 151 -4.91 5.14 5.35
N SER A 152 -5.94 5.88 4.95
CA SER A 152 -7.12 6.12 5.79
C SER A 152 -8.35 6.32 4.91
N PRO A 153 -9.54 5.82 5.29
CA PRO A 153 -10.80 6.15 4.62
C PRO A 153 -11.11 7.65 4.65
N ARG A 154 -10.47 8.42 5.55
CA ARG A 154 -10.60 9.87 5.65
C ARG A 154 -9.67 10.62 4.70
N LEU A 155 -8.68 9.92 4.12
CA LEU A 155 -7.73 10.47 3.17
C LEU A 155 -8.13 10.07 1.74
N ALA A 156 -8.75 11.00 1.02
CA ALA A 156 -9.13 10.77 -0.37
C ALA A 156 -7.90 10.69 -1.28
N LYS A 157 -7.69 9.54 -1.92
CA LYS A 157 -6.67 9.31 -2.97
C LYS A 157 -5.22 9.52 -2.53
N LYS A 158 -4.92 9.29 -1.23
CA LYS A 158 -3.57 9.40 -0.66
C LYS A 158 -3.08 8.07 -0.10
N VAL A 159 -1.80 7.80 -0.29
CA VAL A 159 -1.08 6.66 0.32
C VAL A 159 0.26 7.16 0.80
N TRP A 160 0.50 7.05 2.10
CA TRP A 160 1.76 7.44 2.73
C TRP A 160 2.65 6.21 2.92
N VAL A 161 3.95 6.37 2.73
CA VAL A 161 4.96 5.35 2.98
C VAL A 161 6.02 5.91 3.90
N GLY A 162 6.18 5.31 5.08
CA GLY A 162 7.18 5.66 6.07
C GLY A 162 8.37 4.71 6.01
N ARG A 163 9.59 5.25 5.98
CA ARG A 163 10.82 4.47 6.15
C ARG A 163 11.18 4.40 7.63
N VAL A 164 11.17 3.20 8.19
CA VAL A 164 11.57 2.94 9.58
C VAL A 164 13.07 2.65 9.63
N TRP A 165 13.81 3.40 10.44
CA TRP A 165 15.21 3.17 10.73
C TRP A 165 15.52 3.44 12.20
N GLU A 166 16.16 2.49 12.87
CA GLU A 166 16.51 2.55 14.30
C GLU A 166 15.31 2.94 15.19
N TYR A 167 14.15 2.32 14.92
CA TYR A 167 12.90 2.54 15.66
C TYR A 167 12.26 3.91 15.49
N GLU A 168 12.69 4.67 14.49
CA GLU A 168 12.17 6.00 14.15
C GLU A 168 11.71 6.04 12.69
N ILE A 169 10.79 6.96 12.38
CA ILE A 169 10.49 7.28 10.99
C ILE A 169 11.47 8.35 10.53
N LYS A 170 12.22 8.05 9.48
CA LYS A 170 13.22 8.98 8.92
C LYS A 170 12.73 9.76 7.72
N GLU A 171 11.70 9.24 7.05
CA GLU A 171 11.18 9.79 5.81
C GLU A 171 9.74 9.32 5.61
N TRP A 172 8.85 10.25 5.26
CA TRP A 172 7.55 9.94 4.69
C TRP A 172 7.49 10.34 3.22
N VAL A 173 6.98 9.44 2.40
CA VAL A 173 6.72 9.66 0.98
C VAL A 173 5.23 9.50 0.71
N LEU A 174 4.62 10.52 0.10
CA LEU A 174 3.26 10.45 -0.40
C LEU A 174 3.29 9.87 -1.82
N LEU A 175 2.91 8.60 -1.99
CA LEU A 175 3.05 7.88 -3.26
C LEU A 175 1.98 8.24 -4.30
N ALA A 176 0.88 8.85 -3.91
CA ALA A 176 -0.15 9.26 -4.87
C ALA A 176 -1.01 10.39 -4.32
N HIS A 177 -1.20 11.42 -5.14
CA HIS A 177 -2.44 12.15 -5.29
C HIS A 177 -3.01 11.75 -6.66
N ALA A 178 -4.09 10.97 -6.71
CA ALA A 178 -4.84 10.77 -7.96
C ALA A 178 -5.69 12.00 -8.33
N SER A 179 -5.12 13.19 -8.15
CA SER A 179 -5.67 14.46 -8.62
C SER A 179 -5.28 14.58 -10.09
N ALA A 180 -6.27 14.74 -10.96
CA ALA A 180 -5.98 15.13 -12.34
C ALA A 180 -5.15 16.42 -12.29
N PRO A 181 -4.04 16.51 -13.06
CA PRO A 181 -3.20 17.69 -13.04
C PRO A 181 -4.06 18.91 -13.39
N GLN A 182 -3.93 19.98 -12.60
CA GLN A 182 -4.69 21.20 -12.86
C GLN A 182 -4.25 21.77 -14.20
N GLN A 183 -5.22 22.00 -15.08
CA GLN A 183 -4.98 22.57 -16.39
C GLN A 183 -5.20 24.08 -16.36
N TYR A 184 -4.27 24.82 -16.96
CA TYR A 184 -4.28 26.27 -17.03
C TYR A 184 -4.28 26.71 -18.50
N ASP A 185 -4.95 27.82 -18.77
CA ASP A 185 -4.90 28.46 -20.09
C ASP A 185 -3.59 29.24 -20.23
N MET A 186 -3.05 29.21 -21.45
CA MET A 186 -1.80 29.86 -21.82
C MET A 186 -2.10 31.12 -22.64
N THR A 187 -1.46 32.24 -22.29
CA THR A 187 -1.63 33.50 -23.04
C THR A 187 -0.93 33.41 -24.40
N LEU A 188 -1.68 33.51 -25.49
CA LEU A 188 -1.14 33.53 -26.84
C LEU A 188 -0.71 34.94 -27.26
N TYR A 189 0.44 35.05 -27.93
CA TYR A 189 0.97 36.31 -28.43
C TYR A 189 0.81 36.48 -29.95
N GLY A 190 1.01 37.73 -30.40
CA GLY A 190 1.06 38.08 -31.82
C GLY A 190 -0.21 37.74 -32.61
N GLY A 191 -1.37 37.86 -31.98
CA GLY A 191 -2.67 37.64 -32.65
C GLY A 191 -3.03 36.17 -32.92
N LEU A 192 -2.27 35.22 -32.36
CA LEU A 192 -2.62 33.80 -32.40
C LEU A 192 -3.95 33.54 -31.67
N LEU A 193 -4.77 32.70 -32.28
CA LEU A 193 -6.05 32.24 -31.77
C LEU A 193 -6.02 30.72 -31.59
N GLY A 194 -6.88 30.19 -30.72
CA GLY A 194 -7.06 28.76 -30.53
C GLY A 194 -6.90 28.32 -29.09
N ARG A 195 -6.60 27.03 -28.91
CA ARG A 195 -6.43 26.40 -27.60
C ARG A 195 -4.94 26.28 -27.30
N ALA A 196 -4.50 26.90 -26.22
CA ALA A 196 -3.18 26.64 -25.66
C ALA A 196 -3.32 26.45 -24.16
N LYS A 197 -2.95 25.27 -23.69
CA LYS A 197 -3.07 24.88 -22.28
C LYS A 197 -1.82 24.20 -21.80
N TYR A 198 -1.57 24.31 -20.51
CA TYR A 198 -0.51 23.59 -19.84
C TYR A 198 -0.99 23.00 -18.52
N SER A 199 -0.32 21.95 -18.06
CA SER A 199 -0.54 21.36 -16.75
C SER A 199 0.76 20.71 -16.25
N LYS A 200 0.83 20.43 -14.96
CA LYS A 200 1.95 19.72 -14.35
C LYS A 200 1.40 18.63 -13.45
N ASP A 201 1.94 17.42 -13.57
CA ASP A 201 1.61 16.32 -12.68
C ASP A 201 2.51 16.27 -11.44
N GLN A 202 2.16 15.38 -10.52
CA GLN A 202 2.91 15.19 -9.27
C GLN A 202 4.35 14.68 -9.47
N PHE A 203 4.67 14.14 -10.65
CA PHE A 203 5.99 13.62 -10.99
C PHE A 203 6.86 14.65 -11.72
N GLY A 204 6.38 15.89 -11.85
CA GLY A 204 7.11 16.96 -12.52
C GLY A 204 7.02 16.92 -14.04
N MET A 205 6.15 16.09 -14.63
CA MET A 205 5.87 16.14 -16.07
C MET A 205 4.98 17.36 -16.35
N VAL A 206 5.46 18.25 -17.20
CA VAL A 206 4.69 19.37 -17.74
C VAL A 206 4.10 18.95 -19.07
N TRP A 207 2.77 19.02 -19.20
CA TRP A 207 2.04 18.74 -20.44
C TRP A 207 1.67 20.04 -21.14
N LEU A 208 1.89 20.09 -22.45
CA LEU A 208 1.43 21.15 -23.34
C LEU A 208 0.38 20.61 -24.29
N ASP A 209 -0.75 21.31 -24.40
CA ASP A 209 -1.80 21.08 -25.40
C ASP A 209 -2.01 22.38 -26.19
N ILE A 210 -1.38 22.46 -27.35
CA ILE A 210 -1.37 23.63 -28.22
C ILE A 210 -2.04 23.26 -29.53
N ASN A 211 -3.05 24.03 -29.92
CA ASN A 211 -3.72 23.97 -31.21
C ASN A 211 -4.12 25.39 -31.57
N VAL A 212 -3.33 26.02 -32.44
CA VAL A 212 -3.46 27.43 -32.76
C VAL A 212 -3.52 27.70 -34.24
N HIS A 213 -4.13 28.82 -34.58
CA HIS A 213 -4.29 29.36 -35.92
C HIS A 213 -4.21 30.89 -35.85
N ILE A 214 -4.04 31.55 -36.99
CA ILE A 214 -4.15 33.01 -37.08
C ILE A 214 -5.58 33.43 -37.41
N SER A 215 -5.95 34.67 -37.06
CA SER A 215 -7.23 35.25 -37.47
C SER A 215 -7.34 35.37 -38.99
N GLU A 216 -8.56 35.54 -39.49
CA GLU A 216 -8.81 35.79 -40.91
C GLU A 216 -8.16 37.10 -41.43
N THR A 217 -7.74 38.00 -40.54
CA THR A 217 -7.12 39.30 -40.87
C THR A 217 -5.59 39.25 -40.91
N GLU A 218 -4.99 38.16 -40.45
CA GLU A 218 -3.55 37.91 -40.46
C GLU A 218 -3.23 36.92 -41.60
N ASP A 219 -2.11 37.14 -42.30
CA ASP A 219 -1.84 36.41 -43.54
C ASP A 219 -1.10 35.09 -43.32
N LYS A 220 -0.26 35.00 -42.28
CA LYS A 220 0.63 33.86 -42.05
C LYS A 220 1.37 33.91 -40.71
N ILE A 221 1.69 32.73 -40.19
CA ILE A 221 2.70 32.50 -39.15
C ILE A 221 4.02 32.21 -39.87
N THR A 222 5.09 32.91 -39.49
CA THR A 222 6.43 32.73 -40.06
C THR A 222 7.38 32.01 -39.09
N HIS A 223 8.58 31.69 -39.57
CA HIS A 223 9.68 31.22 -38.73
C HIS A 223 9.99 32.19 -37.58
N ASN A 224 10.43 31.65 -36.44
CA ASN A 224 10.87 32.38 -35.25
C ASN A 224 9.78 33.30 -34.68
N PHE A 225 8.63 32.71 -34.36
CA PHE A 225 7.48 33.42 -33.83
C PHE A 225 7.27 33.07 -32.35
N LEU A 226 7.16 34.08 -31.49
CA LEU A 226 6.87 33.88 -30.07
C LEU A 226 5.39 33.48 -29.88
N VAL A 227 5.16 32.28 -29.37
CA VAL A 227 3.82 31.72 -29.14
C VAL A 227 3.28 32.14 -27.78
N SER A 228 4.07 31.92 -26.72
CA SER A 228 3.69 32.17 -25.33
C SER A 228 4.90 32.14 -24.37
N HIS A 229 4.64 32.28 -23.07
CA HIS A 229 5.58 32.06 -21.97
C HIS A 229 4.97 31.13 -20.91
N LEU A 230 5.76 30.17 -20.43
CA LEU A 230 5.44 29.37 -19.25
C LEU A 230 5.82 30.12 -17.95
N PRO A 231 4.96 30.07 -16.93
CA PRO A 231 5.29 30.62 -15.62
C PRO A 231 6.40 29.82 -14.94
N GLU A 232 7.07 30.46 -13.99
CA GLU A 232 8.04 29.80 -13.12
C GLU A 232 7.40 28.59 -12.41
N GLY A 233 8.15 27.49 -12.26
CA GLY A 233 7.63 26.21 -11.76
C GLY A 233 7.08 25.25 -12.82
N PHE A 234 6.96 25.70 -14.09
CA PHE A 234 6.58 24.89 -15.26
C PHE A 234 7.62 24.93 -16.39
N ARG A 235 8.73 25.65 -16.19
CA ARG A 235 9.79 25.83 -17.19
C ARG A 235 10.74 24.63 -17.19
N PRO A 236 11.23 24.19 -18.36
CA PRO A 236 12.25 23.15 -18.41
C PRO A 236 13.59 23.67 -17.89
N LYS A 237 14.43 22.76 -17.42
CA LYS A 237 15.78 23.07 -16.98
C LYS A 237 16.70 23.44 -18.15
N ASP A 238 16.53 22.72 -19.27
CA ASP A 238 17.26 22.92 -20.53
C ASP A 238 16.26 23.18 -21.66
N ASN A 239 16.73 23.72 -22.78
CA ASN A 239 15.85 23.99 -23.91
C ASN A 239 15.26 22.69 -24.48
N THR A 240 13.93 22.63 -24.57
CA THR A 240 13.21 21.45 -25.06
C THR A 240 12.65 21.71 -26.46
N LEU A 241 13.10 20.92 -27.43
CA LEU A 241 12.59 20.95 -28.80
C LEU A 241 11.44 19.93 -28.96
N ILE A 242 10.33 20.38 -29.51
CA ILE A 242 9.08 19.63 -29.64
C ILE A 242 8.62 19.69 -31.10
N PRO A 243 8.51 18.55 -31.80
CA PRO A 243 7.96 18.53 -33.14
C PRO A 243 6.48 18.90 -33.11
N VAL A 244 6.03 19.70 -34.08
CA VAL A 244 4.64 20.13 -34.19
C VAL A 244 4.09 19.86 -35.57
N TRP A 245 2.80 19.55 -35.62
CA TRP A 245 2.06 19.42 -36.86
C TRP A 245 1.70 20.81 -37.37
N VAL A 246 2.03 21.11 -38.62
CA VAL A 246 1.80 22.43 -39.22
C VAL A 246 0.85 22.33 -40.41
N GLY A 247 -0.17 23.18 -40.44
CA GLY A 247 -1.13 23.33 -41.52
C GLY A 247 -0.86 24.59 -42.35
N LYS A 248 -0.93 24.46 -43.67
CA LYS A 248 -0.74 25.57 -44.61
C LYS A 248 -2.02 26.35 -44.96
N GLY A 249 -3.21 25.83 -44.63
CA GLY A 249 -4.49 26.53 -44.78
C GLY A 249 -5.70 25.62 -44.60
N GLU A 250 -6.91 26.19 -44.45
CA GLU A 250 -8.15 25.42 -44.22
C GLU A 250 -8.53 24.47 -45.37
N LYS A 251 -8.11 24.79 -46.59
CA LYS A 251 -8.36 23.97 -47.80
C LYS A 251 -7.12 23.22 -48.30
N ASP A 252 -5.99 23.37 -47.58
CA ASP A 252 -4.74 22.73 -47.91
C ASP A 252 -4.43 21.62 -46.90
N ASN A 253 -4.64 20.39 -47.32
CA ASN A 253 -4.33 19.20 -46.53
C ASN A 253 -2.85 18.85 -46.51
N THR A 254 -1.98 19.61 -47.19
CA THR A 254 -0.53 19.40 -47.05
C THR A 254 -0.11 19.69 -45.62
N LYS A 255 0.47 18.68 -44.99
CA LYS A 255 1.03 18.76 -43.65
C LYS A 255 2.54 18.85 -43.76
N MET A 256 3.13 19.70 -42.93
CA MET A 256 4.56 19.75 -42.74
C MET A 256 4.86 19.66 -41.25
N ILE A 257 6.11 19.33 -40.93
CA ILE A 257 6.61 19.35 -39.56
C ILE A 257 7.27 20.70 -39.33
N GLY A 258 6.90 21.32 -38.22
CA GLY A 258 7.64 22.41 -37.60
C GLY A 258 8.18 21.96 -36.25
N ASN A 259 8.78 22.89 -35.52
CA ASN A 259 9.17 22.68 -34.14
C ASN A 259 8.69 23.84 -33.29
N ILE A 260 8.39 23.54 -32.04
CA ILE A 260 8.40 24.52 -30.97
C ILE A 260 9.65 24.28 -30.14
N ILE A 261 10.31 25.35 -29.71
CA ILE A 261 11.34 25.27 -28.68
C ILE A 261 10.77 25.95 -27.43
N VAL A 262 10.78 25.23 -26.32
CA VAL A 262 10.52 25.76 -24.99
C VAL A 262 11.87 26.05 -24.35
N TYR A 263 12.19 27.33 -24.20
CA TYR A 263 13.43 27.78 -23.61
C TYR A 263 13.37 27.70 -22.07
N ALA A 264 14.54 27.65 -21.42
CA ALA A 264 14.64 27.60 -19.96
C ALA A 264 14.05 28.84 -19.25
N ASP A 265 13.95 29.98 -19.95
CA ASP A 265 13.26 31.18 -19.45
C ASP A 265 11.73 31.09 -19.54
N GLY A 266 11.20 30.00 -20.11
CA GLY A 266 9.78 29.73 -20.32
C GLY A 266 9.27 30.17 -21.68
N GLY A 267 10.07 30.84 -22.51
CA GLY A 267 9.66 31.28 -23.85
C GLY A 267 9.34 30.11 -24.75
N ILE A 268 8.15 30.12 -25.36
CA ILE A 268 7.71 29.12 -26.33
C ILE A 268 7.76 29.74 -27.72
N TRP A 269 8.66 29.26 -28.57
CA TRP A 269 8.90 29.80 -29.91
C TRP A 269 8.63 28.77 -30.98
N PHE A 270 7.92 29.18 -32.03
CA PHE A 270 7.60 28.36 -33.20
C PHE A 270 8.63 28.57 -34.32
N TYR A 271 9.05 27.46 -34.91
CA TYR A 271 10.04 27.38 -35.99
C TYR A 271 9.55 26.45 -37.09
N ILE A 272 9.67 26.90 -38.34
CA ILE A 272 9.45 26.11 -39.56
C ILE A 272 10.63 26.33 -40.52
N GLY A 273 10.70 25.68 -41.68
CA GLY A 273 11.77 26.01 -42.64
C GLY A 273 11.75 27.49 -43.04
N ASP A 274 12.92 28.10 -43.21
CA ASP A 274 13.03 29.50 -43.65
C ASP A 274 12.31 29.72 -44.98
N GLY A 275 11.61 30.84 -45.09
CA GLY A 275 10.77 31.16 -46.25
C GLY A 275 9.44 30.39 -46.34
N LEU A 276 9.19 29.44 -45.43
CA LEU A 276 7.89 28.76 -45.33
C LEU A 276 6.92 29.57 -44.46
N THR A 277 5.64 29.30 -44.67
CA THR A 277 4.55 30.00 -43.99
C THR A 277 3.52 28.99 -43.51
N ALA A 278 2.98 29.20 -42.33
CA ALA A 278 1.93 28.39 -41.73
C ALA A 278 0.66 29.21 -41.51
N ARG A 279 -0.48 28.52 -41.44
CA ARG A 279 -1.78 29.08 -41.01
C ARG A 279 -2.20 28.54 -39.65
N SER A 280 -1.75 27.34 -39.31
CA SER A 280 -2.00 26.71 -38.02
C SER A 280 -0.87 25.76 -37.63
N PHE A 281 -0.77 25.48 -36.33
CA PHE A 281 0.05 24.40 -35.82
C PHE A 281 -0.54 23.80 -34.55
N ALA A 282 -0.25 22.53 -34.31
CA ALA A 282 -0.71 21.82 -33.14
C ALA A 282 0.31 20.81 -32.60
N THR A 283 0.31 20.65 -31.28
CA THR A 283 1.06 19.61 -30.57
C THR A 283 0.40 19.26 -29.25
N GLN A 284 0.55 18.00 -28.85
CA GLN A 284 0.21 17.50 -27.53
C GLN A 284 1.40 16.69 -27.05
N CYS A 285 2.09 17.20 -26.04
CA CYS A 285 3.40 16.67 -25.65
C CYS A 285 3.67 16.94 -24.17
N GLY A 286 4.60 16.18 -23.60
CA GLY A 286 5.06 16.37 -22.24
C GLY A 286 6.59 16.46 -22.17
N PHE A 287 7.10 17.20 -21.20
CA PHE A 287 8.52 17.23 -20.84
C PHE A 287 8.70 17.30 -19.33
N TYR A 288 9.82 16.77 -18.84
CA TYR A 288 10.17 16.84 -17.42
C TYR A 288 10.88 18.15 -17.08
N ILE A 289 10.69 18.60 -15.85
CA ILE A 289 11.36 19.79 -15.29
C ILE A 289 12.11 19.45 -14.00
#